data_AF-A0A956YRX8-F1
#
_entry.id   AF-A0A956YRX8-F1
#
_cell.length_a   1.000
_cell.length_b   1.000
_cell.length_c   1.000
_cell.angle_alpha   90.00
_cell.angle_beta   90.00
_cell.angle_gamma   90.00
#
_symmetry.space_group_name_H-M   'P 1'
#
loop_
_entity.id
_entity.type
_entity.pdbx_description
1 polymer ?
#
loop_
_entity_poly.entity_id
_entity_poly.type
_entity_poly.pdbx_seq_one_letter_code
_entity_poly.pdbx_strand_id
1 'polypeptide(L)' 'MDSQSLGRYLRQTREERELTLEEAEEQLRIRRRILESFELGAFDLPNFSPVQIAGFIRNYARFLNLDE' A
#
# COMPACT_ATOMS: atom_id res chain seq x y z
N MET A 1 6.92 2.14 -14.85
CA MET A 1 6.06 2.90 -13.92
C MET A 1 6.98 3.45 -12.84
N ASP A 2 6.96 4.75 -12.57
CA ASP A 2 7.73 5.33 -11.48
C ASP A 2 7.00 5.15 -10.13
N SER A 3 7.71 5.34 -9.02
CA SER A 3 7.16 5.15 -7.66
C SER A 3 5.92 6.00 -7.39
N GLN A 4 5.87 7.21 -7.95
CA GLN A 4 4.76 8.14 -7.80
C GLN A 4 3.50 7.65 -8.54
N SER A 5 3.66 7.11 -9.74
CA SER A 5 2.54 6.55 -10.49
C SER A 5 1.99 5.30 -9.84
N LEU A 6 2.85 4.45 -9.26
CA LEU A 6 2.40 3.28 -8.49
C LEU A 6 1.62 3.71 -7.24
N GLY A 7 2.09 4.70 -6.49
CA GLY A 7 1.39 5.18 -5.30
C GLY A 7 0.00 5.72 -5.63
N ARG A 8 -0.10 6.57 -6.68
CA ARG A 8 -1.40 7.04 -7.17
C ARG A 8 -2.32 5.91 -7.58
N TYR A 9 -1.79 4.88 -8.25
CA TYR A 9 -2.56 3.72 -8.65
C TYR A 9 -3.14 2.97 -7.45
N LEU A 10 -2.32 2.67 -6.43
CA LEU A 10 -2.78 2.03 -5.20
C LEU A 10 -3.89 2.83 -4.52
N ARG A 11 -3.71 4.16 -4.41
CA ARG A 11 -4.71 5.05 -3.83
C ARG A 11 -6.02 5.04 -4.60
N GLN A 12 -5.93 5.22 -5.92
CA GLN A 12 -7.10 5.24 -6.79
C GLN A 12 -7.88 3.93 -6.68
N THR A 13 -7.20 2.78 -6.73
CA THR A 13 -7.87 1.48 -6.57
C THR A 13 -8.54 1.33 -5.20
N ARG A 14 -7.91 1.81 -4.11
CA ARG A 14 -8.54 1.80 -2.78
C ARG A 14 -9.80 2.65 -2.76
N GLU A 15 -9.72 3.88 -3.28
CA GLU A 15 -10.84 4.84 -3.30
C GLU A 15 -11.98 4.37 -4.21
N GLU A 16 -11.70 3.79 -5.38
CA GLU A 16 -12.69 3.20 -6.29
C GLU A 16 -13.47 2.03 -5.66
N ARG A 17 -12.88 1.39 -4.66
CA ARG A 17 -13.49 0.30 -3.89
C ARG A 17 -14.16 0.77 -2.61
N GLU A 18 -14.20 2.08 -2.39
CA GLU A 18 -14.77 2.72 -1.20
C GLU A 18 -14.13 2.23 0.11
N LEU A 19 -12.86 1.78 0.04
CA LEU A 19 -12.10 1.29 1.20
C LEU A 19 -11.37 2.46 1.87
N THR A 20 -11.40 2.49 3.20
CA THR A 20 -10.62 3.42 4.02
C THR A 20 -9.23 2.86 4.30
N LEU A 21 -8.29 3.74 4.68
CA LEU A 21 -6.98 3.26 5.13
C LEU A 21 -7.07 2.57 6.49
N GLU A 22 -8.04 2.92 7.32
CA GLU A 22 -8.34 2.27 8.59
C GLU A 22 -8.76 0.80 8.38
N GLU A 23 -9.66 0.53 7.43
CA GLU A 23 -10.03 -0.85 7.07
C GLU A 23 -8.84 -1.66 6.56
N ALA A 24 -7.99 -1.04 5.72
CA ALA A 24 -6.78 -1.67 5.23
C ALA A 24 -5.78 -1.95 6.37
N GLU A 25 -5.65 -1.04 7.34
CA GLU A 25 -4.82 -1.22 8.54
C GLU A 25 -5.31 -2.37 9.40
N GLU A 26 -6.62 -2.47 9.64
CA GLU A 26 -7.23 -3.53 10.43
C GLU A 26 -7.03 -4.91 9.79
N GLN A 27 -7.24 -5.01 8.47
CA GLN A 27 -7.16 -6.27 7.75
C GLN A 27 -5.72 -6.74 7.52
N LEU A 28 -4.82 -5.82 7.15
CA LEU A 28 -3.45 -6.17 6.83
C LEU A 28 -2.52 -6.18 8.04
N ARG A 29 -2.97 -5.61 9.16
CA ARG A 29 -2.12 -5.34 10.35
C ARG A 29 -0.89 -4.50 9.99
N ILE A 30 -1.03 -3.62 9.00
CA ILE A 30 0.00 -2.67 8.56
C ILE A 30 -0.46 -1.28 8.99
N ARG A 31 0.38 -0.55 9.73
CA ARG A 31 0.00 0.77 10.25
C ARG A 31 -0.46 1.70 9.14
N ARG A 32 -1.52 2.48 9.37
CA ARG A 32 -2.06 3.44 8.38
C ARG A 32 -0.99 4.29 7.69
N ARG A 33 -0.05 4.83 8.47
CA ARG A 33 1.06 5.67 7.96
C ARG A 33 1.93 4.99 6.90
N ILE A 34 2.06 3.66 6.96
CA ILE A 34 2.85 2.87 6.01
C ILE A 34 2.06 2.70 4.71
N LEU A 35 0.76 2.41 4.81
CA LEU A 35 -0.12 2.33 3.64
C LEU A 35 -0.21 3.68 2.93
N GLU A 36 -0.35 4.77 3.69
CA GLU A 36 -0.31 6.14 3.20
C GLU A 36 1.03 6.46 2.50
N SER A 37 2.17 5.99 3.03
CA SER A 37 3.46 6.20 2.37
C SER A 37 3.53 5.49 1.02
N PHE A 38 2.96 4.29 0.90
CA PHE A 38 2.87 3.59 -0.38
C PHE A 38 2.01 4.36 -1.38
N GLU A 39 0.88 4.91 -0.96
CA GLU A 39 0.02 5.77 -1.79
C GLU A 39 0.68 7.07 -2.23
N LEU A 40 1.65 7.56 -1.46
CA LEU A 40 2.50 8.71 -1.80
C LEU A 40 3.74 8.35 -2.64
N GLY A 41 3.91 7.07 -2.99
CA GLY A 41 5.10 6.58 -3.70
C GLY A 41 6.38 6.60 -2.85
N ALA A 42 6.25 6.74 -1.54
CA ALA A 42 7.34 6.75 -0.57
C ALA A 42 7.55 5.33 -0.01
N PHE A 43 8.39 4.57 -0.72
CA PHE A 43 8.73 3.19 -0.36
C PHE A 43 10.01 3.05 0.47
N ASP A 44 10.76 4.14 0.67
CA ASP A 44 11.95 4.13 1.52
C ASP A 44 11.53 4.29 2.99
N LEU A 45 11.50 3.17 3.71
CA LEU A 45 11.10 3.11 5.11
C LEU A 45 12.29 2.61 5.94
N PRO A 46 13.01 3.48 6.68
CA PRO A 46 14.31 3.14 7.27
C PRO A 46 14.26 2.04 8.34
N ASN A 47 13.08 1.78 8.90
CA ASN A 47 12.88 0.75 9.92
C ASN A 47 12.52 -0.63 9.36
N PHE A 48 12.45 -0.79 8.03
CA PHE A 48 12.07 -2.02 7.37
C PHE A 48 13.09 -2.40 6.29
N SER A 49 13.36 -3.70 6.18
CA SER A 49 14.19 -4.19 5.07
C SER A 49 13.42 -4.11 3.74
N PRO A 50 14.12 -4.02 2.60
CA PRO A 50 13.48 -4.03 1.27
C PRO A 50 12.56 -5.23 1.05
N VAL A 51 12.89 -6.40 1.61
CA VAL A 51 12.07 -7.62 1.54
C VAL A 51 10.76 -7.45 2.29
N GLN A 52 10.77 -6.84 3.48
CA GLN A 52 9.55 -6.56 4.24
C GLN A 52 8.66 -5.55 3.51
N ILE A 53 9.25 -4.49 2.95
CA ILE A 53 8.54 -3.47 2.19
C ILE A 53 7.85 -4.10 0.96
N ALA A 54 8.57 -4.93 0.20
CA ALA A 54 7.99 -5.67 -0.92
C ALA A 54 6.84 -6.61 -0.48
N GLY A 55 6.97 -7.25 0.68
CA GLY A 55 5.91 -8.06 1.28
C GLY A 55 4.65 -7.26 1.61
N PHE A 56 4.81 -6.08 2.22
CA PHE A 56 3.71 -5.18 2.53
C PHE A 56 3.00 -4.67 1.28
N ILE A 57 3.76 -4.26 0.26
CA ILE A 57 3.20 -3.82 -1.02
C ILE A 57 2.39 -4.94 -1.67
N ARG A 58 2.91 -6.17 -1.66
CA ARG A 58 2.19 -7.33 -2.22
C ARG A 58 0.91 -7.63 -1.46
N ASN A 59 0.95 -7.61 -0.12
CA ASN A 59 -0.25 -7.80 0.70
C ASN A 59 -1.29 -6.71 0.43
N TYR A 60 -0.85 -5.45 0.29
CA TYR A 60 -1.75 -4.36 -0.02
C TYR A 60 -2.36 -4.49 -1.41
N ALA A 61 -1.56 -4.83 -2.42
CA ALA A 61 -2.04 -5.12 -3.78
C ALA A 61 -3.09 -6.25 -3.80
N ARG A 62 -2.84 -7.36 -3.07
CA ARG A 62 -3.83 -8.44 -2.93
C ARG A 62 -5.11 -8.00 -2.24
N PHE A 63 -5.01 -7.23 -1.16
CA PHE A 63 -6.18 -6.67 -0.48
C PHE A 63 -7.01 -5.78 -1.43
N LEU A 64 -6.35 -5.06 -2.32
CA LEU A 64 -6.97 -4.27 -3.38
C LEU A 64 -7.35 -5.10 -4.63
N ASN A 65 -7.32 -6.43 -4.58
CA ASN A 65 -7.45 -7.37 -5.71
C ASN A 65 -6.76 -6.88 -7.00
N LEU A 66 -5.49 -6.47 -6.88
CA LEU A 66 -4.60 -6.08 -7.98
C LEU A 66 -3.64 -7.21 -8.41
N ASP A 67 -3.55 -8.26 -7.60
CA ASP A 67 -2.69 -9.43 -7.79
C ASP A 67 -3.62 -10.61 -8.07
N GLU A 68 -3.87 -10.89 -9.35
CA GLU A 68 -4.50 -12.12 -9.87
C GLU A 68 -3.50 -12.84 -10.78
#